data_AF-A0A2C9LNN6-F1
#
_entry.id   AF-A0A2C9LNN6-F1
#
_cell.length_a   1.000
_cell.length_b   1.000
_cell.length_c   1.000
_cell.angle_alpha   90.00
_cell.angle_beta   90.00
_cell.angle_gamma   90.00
#
_symmetry.space_group_name_H-M   'P 1'
#
loop_
_entity.id
_entity.type
_entity.pdbx_description
1 polymer ?
#
loop_
_entity_poly.entity_id
_entity_poly.type
_entity_poly.pdbx_seq_one_letter_code
_entity_poly.pdbx_strand_id
1 'polypeptide(L)'
;MPSISLSHLEDPEDAAQSYEHALKLDNKDPSILINYTVFLFNTGDRRKASHYLAQYETTVAMLRSTGKDVDQDLAELAAKLGPAIQEQLELCSLQPFKIL
;
A
#
# COMPACT_ATOMS: atom_id res chain seq x y z
N MET A 1 -32.17 16.27 12.39
CA MET A 1 -30.69 16.29 12.43
C MET A 1 -30.24 14.87 12.10
N PRO A 2 -29.63 14.60 10.93
CA PRO A 2 -29.25 13.25 10.57
C PRO A 2 -28.15 12.77 11.52
N SER A 3 -28.27 11.52 11.98
CA SER A 3 -27.23 10.80 12.70
C SER A 3 -26.05 10.63 11.75
N ILE A 4 -24.98 11.38 11.95
CA ILE A 4 -23.70 11.10 11.30
C ILE A 4 -23.08 9.99 12.12
N SER A 5 -23.58 8.78 11.87
CA SER A 5 -22.92 7.56 12.30
C SER A 5 -21.60 7.52 11.53
N LEU A 6 -20.52 8.00 12.15
CA LEU A 6 -19.13 7.77 11.73
C LEU A 6 -18.76 6.28 11.95
N SER A 7 -19.67 5.42 11.53
CA SER A 7 -19.50 4.00 11.30
C SER A 7 -18.86 3.86 9.92
N HIS A 8 -17.61 4.30 9.80
CA HIS A 8 -16.73 3.76 8.78
C HIS A 8 -15.64 2.99 9.52
N LEU A 9 -16.06 1.94 10.24
CA LEU A 9 -15.34 0.69 10.06
C LEU A 9 -15.67 0.28 8.63
N GLU A 10 -14.95 0.86 7.67
CA GLU A 10 -14.96 0.41 6.28
C GLU A 10 -14.55 -1.05 6.37
N ASP A 11 -15.50 -1.95 6.09
CA ASP A 11 -15.21 -3.37 6.04
C ASP A 11 -13.96 -3.53 5.14
N PRO A 12 -12.90 -4.21 5.61
CA PRO A 12 -11.69 -4.34 4.83
C PRO A 12 -11.97 -4.95 3.45
N GLU A 13 -13.04 -5.73 3.32
CA GLU A 13 -13.50 -6.27 2.05
C GLU A 13 -13.99 -5.18 1.06
N ASP A 14 -14.71 -4.16 1.54
CA ASP A 14 -15.20 -3.05 0.71
C ASP A 14 -14.05 -2.13 0.26
N ALA A 15 -13.12 -1.86 1.17
CA ALA A 15 -11.90 -1.11 0.87
C ALA A 15 -11.08 -1.83 -0.23
N ALA A 16 -10.89 -3.14 -0.12
CA ALA A 16 -10.18 -3.94 -1.13
C ALA A 16 -10.85 -3.82 -2.50
N GLN A 17 -12.18 -3.97 -2.57
CA GLN A 17 -12.91 -3.82 -3.84
C GLN A 17 -12.75 -2.42 -4.42
N SER A 18 -12.87 -1.38 -3.58
CA SER A 18 -12.69 0.01 -4.01
C SER A 18 -11.31 0.25 -4.61
N TYR A 19 -10.24 -0.27 -3.99
CA TYR A 19 -8.88 -0.20 -4.56
C TYR A 19 -8.75 -0.98 -5.86
N GLU A 20 -9.34 -2.18 -5.98
CA GLU A 20 -9.32 -2.96 -7.22
C GLU A 20 -10.06 -2.24 -8.36
N HIS A 21 -11.18 -1.58 -8.06
CA HIS A 21 -11.91 -0.75 -9.03
C HIS A 21 -11.09 0.49 -9.43
N ALA A 22 -10.44 1.15 -8.47
CA ALA A 22 -9.58 2.29 -8.71
C ALA A 22 -8.38 1.91 -9.60
N LEU A 23 -7.74 0.76 -9.34
CA LEU A 23 -6.67 0.22 -10.17
C LEU A 23 -7.15 -0.12 -11.59
N LYS A 24 -8.41 -0.54 -11.79
CA LYS A 24 -8.95 -0.75 -13.15
C LYS A 24 -9.16 0.57 -13.90
N LEU A 25 -9.44 1.65 -13.19
CA LEU A 25 -9.64 2.98 -13.77
C LEU A 25 -8.29 3.66 -14.07
N ASP A 26 -7.39 3.68 -13.09
CA ASP A 26 -6.06 4.27 -13.21
C ASP A 26 -5.04 3.46 -12.41
N ASN A 27 -4.43 2.47 -13.07
CA ASN A 27 -3.38 1.63 -12.47
C ASN A 27 -2.01 2.34 -12.37
N LYS A 28 -1.89 3.58 -12.84
CA LYS A 28 -0.66 4.37 -12.80
C LYS A 28 -0.76 5.52 -11.80
N ASP A 29 -1.85 5.61 -11.05
CA ASP A 29 -1.94 6.62 -10.02
C ASP A 29 -1.08 6.22 -8.81
N PRO A 30 -0.05 7.01 -8.46
CA PRO A 30 0.84 6.69 -7.35
C PRO A 30 0.08 6.70 -6.01
N SER A 31 -0.97 7.50 -5.88
CA SER A 31 -1.79 7.58 -4.67
C SER A 31 -2.58 6.29 -4.45
N ILE A 32 -3.21 5.76 -5.50
CA ILE A 32 -3.92 4.47 -5.43
C ILE A 32 -2.95 3.35 -5.05
N LEU A 33 -1.78 3.30 -5.69
CA LEU A 33 -0.77 2.26 -5.43
C LEU A 33 -0.29 2.27 -3.98
N ILE A 34 0.02 3.45 -3.41
CA ILE A 34 0.53 3.52 -2.04
C ILE A 34 -0.57 3.29 -1.00
N ASN A 35 -1.78 3.81 -1.23
CA ASN A 35 -2.91 3.60 -0.33
C ASN A 35 -3.32 2.11 -0.28
N TYR A 36 -3.31 1.43 -1.43
CA TYR A 36 -3.56 0.00 -1.47
C TYR A 36 -2.43 -0.79 -0.80
N THR A 37 -1.18 -0.33 -0.91
CA THR A 37 -0.04 -0.92 -0.20
C THR A 37 -0.22 -0.85 1.32
N VAL A 38 -0.67 0.30 1.85
CA VAL A 38 -0.99 0.46 3.28
C VAL A 38 -2.10 -0.50 3.69
N PHE A 39 -3.17 -0.57 2.90
CA PHE A 39 -4.28 -1.48 3.14
C PHE A 39 -3.81 -2.95 3.22
N LEU A 40 -3.01 -3.40 2.24
CA LEU A 40 -2.44 -4.75 2.20
C LEU A 40 -1.49 -5.02 3.36
N PHE A 41 -0.72 -4.03 3.79
CA PHE A 41 0.14 -4.15 4.96
C PHE A 41 -0.71 -4.32 6.24
N ASN A 42 -1.79 -3.56 6.38
CA ASN A 42 -2.71 -3.64 7.51
C ASN A 42 -3.51 -4.96 7.54
N THR A 43 -3.89 -5.51 6.38
CA THR A 43 -4.57 -6.82 6.29
C THR A 43 -3.62 -8.00 6.40
N GLY A 44 -2.30 -7.77 6.36
CA GLY A 44 -1.26 -8.78 6.53
C GLY A 44 -0.71 -9.38 5.22
N ASP A 45 -1.23 -8.96 4.07
CA ASP A 45 -0.82 -9.33 2.71
C ASP A 45 0.48 -8.63 2.26
N ARG A 46 1.54 -8.80 3.04
CA ARG A 46 2.84 -8.12 2.87
C ARG A 46 3.53 -8.41 1.55
N ARG A 47 3.32 -9.61 0.99
CA ARG A 47 3.86 -9.98 -0.34
C ARG A 47 3.24 -9.14 -1.46
N LYS A 48 1.94 -8.87 -1.37
CA LYS A 48 1.28 -7.96 -2.31
C LYS A 48 1.70 -6.53 -2.03
N ALA A 49 1.79 -6.14 -0.75
CA ALA A 49 2.24 -4.81 -0.35
C ALA A 49 3.63 -4.48 -0.95
N SER A 50 4.61 -5.39 -0.85
CA SER A 50 5.93 -5.17 -1.47
C SER A 50 5.88 -5.06 -3.00
N HIS A 51 5.00 -5.84 -3.64
CA HIS A 51 4.79 -5.76 -5.09
C HIS A 51 4.25 -4.39 -5.52
N TYR A 52 3.20 -3.89 -4.86
CA TYR A 52 2.60 -2.59 -5.18
C TYR A 52 3.51 -1.42 -4.81
N LEU A 53 4.31 -1.55 -3.73
CA LEU A 53 5.33 -0.57 -3.38
C LEU A 53 6.37 -0.42 -4.49
N ALA A 54 6.88 -1.53 -5.05
CA ALA A 54 7.83 -1.47 -6.16
C ALA A 54 7.21 -0.87 -7.44
N GLN A 55 5.92 -1.13 -7.69
CA GLN A 55 5.18 -0.48 -8.79
C GLN A 55 5.04 1.02 -8.57
N TYR A 56 4.75 1.44 -7.34
CA TYR A 56 4.71 2.85 -6.95
C TYR A 56 6.05 3.53 -7.25
N GLU A 57 7.17 2.98 -6.77
CA GLU A 57 8.51 3.56 -7.00
C GLU A 57 8.83 3.71 -8.50
N THR A 58 8.51 2.69 -9.30
CA THR A 58 8.70 2.72 -10.76
C THR A 58 7.83 3.81 -11.40
N THR A 59 6.58 3.93 -10.95
CA THR A 59 5.62 4.90 -11.47
C THR A 59 6.03 6.32 -11.10
N VAL A 60 6.46 6.55 -9.85
CA VAL A 60 6.98 7.84 -9.39
C VAL A 60 8.24 8.25 -10.14
N ALA A 61 9.17 7.31 -10.39
CA ALA A 61 10.35 7.59 -11.20
C ALA A 61 10.00 7.99 -12.64
N MET A 62 8.99 7.34 -13.23
CA MET A 62 8.46 7.70 -14.54
C MET A 62 7.79 9.08 -14.53
N LEU A 63 6.92 9.36 -13.54
CA LEU A 63 6.23 10.64 -13.39
C LEU A 63 7.24 11.79 -13.24
N ARG A 64 8.25 11.61 -12.40
CA ARG A 64 9.36 12.57 -12.25
C ARG A 64 10.09 12.80 -13.56
N SER A 65 10.31 11.75 -14.37
CA SER A 65 10.93 11.89 -15.70
C SER A 65 10.04 12.61 -16.72
N THR A 66 8.71 12.55 -16.54
CA THR A 66 7.75 13.32 -17.35
C THR A 66 7.53 14.76 -16.87
N GLY A 67 8.21 15.17 -15.79
CA GLY A 67 8.03 16.49 -15.18
C GLY A 67 6.75 16.62 -14.35
N LYS A 68 6.14 15.50 -13.94
CA LYS A 68 5.05 15.48 -12.96
C LYS A 68 5.64 15.32 -11.56
N ASP A 69 5.30 16.25 -10.68
CA ASP A 69 5.58 16.12 -9.26
C ASP A 69 4.64 15.08 -8.62
N VAL A 70 5.20 14.33 -7.69
CA VAL A 70 4.47 13.36 -6.87
C VAL A 70 4.36 13.95 -5.48
N ASP A 71 3.18 13.84 -4.88
CA ASP A 71 2.93 14.32 -3.53
C ASP A 71 3.99 13.80 -2.55
N GLN A 72 4.57 14.74 -1.80
CA GLN A 72 5.63 14.45 -0.85
C GLN A 72 5.13 13.49 0.25
N ASP A 73 3.88 13.66 0.69
CA ASP A 73 3.24 12.77 1.66
C ASP A 73 3.23 11.30 1.19
N LEU A 74 2.93 11.05 -0.09
CA LEU A 74 2.93 9.70 -0.66
C LEU A 74 4.35 9.11 -0.68
N ALA A 75 5.34 9.93 -1.03
CA ALA A 75 6.74 9.52 -1.04
C ALA A 75 7.25 9.19 0.38
N GLU A 76 6.86 9.97 1.38
CA GLU A 76 7.19 9.70 2.79
C GLU A 76 6.49 8.44 3.31
N LEU A 77 5.24 8.19 2.91
CA LEU A 77 4.52 6.95 3.23
C LEU A 77 5.24 5.73 2.63
N ALA A 78 5.64 5.78 1.37
CA ALA A 78 6.41 4.72 0.72
C ALA A 78 7.74 4.46 1.42
N ALA A 79 8.47 5.53 1.76
CA ALA A 79 9.74 5.42 2.48
C ALA A 79 9.59 4.82 3.88
N LYS A 80 8.44 5.01 4.54
CA LYS A 80 8.13 4.39 5.84
C LYS A 80 7.68 2.94 5.70
N LEU A 81 6.87 2.63 4.68
CA LEU A 81 6.33 1.28 4.45
C LEU A 81 7.41 0.31 3.96
N GLY A 82 8.35 0.76 3.13
CA GLY A 82 9.43 -0.07 2.60
C GLY A 82 10.16 -0.89 3.67
N PRO A 83 10.83 -0.25 4.66
CA PRO A 83 11.52 -0.98 5.72
C PRO A 83 10.57 -1.82 6.58
N ALA A 84 9.34 -1.36 6.84
CA ALA A 84 8.37 -2.11 7.64
C ALA A 84 7.88 -3.39 6.95
N ILE A 85 7.63 -3.33 5.63
CA ILE A 85 7.24 -4.48 4.82
C ILE A 85 8.41 -5.46 4.72
N GLN A 86 9.61 -4.93 4.44
CA GLN A 86 10.85 -5.70 4.31
C GLN A 86 11.18 -6.46 5.62
N GLU A 87 11.17 -5.78 6.76
CA GLU A 87 11.41 -6.37 8.08
C GLU A 87 10.41 -7.50 8.39
N GLN A 88 9.12 -7.27 8.16
CA GLN A 88 8.10 -8.29 8.44
C GLN A 88 8.13 -9.46 7.44
N LEU A 89 8.53 -9.21 6.19
CA LEU A 89 8.73 -10.27 5.20
C LEU A 89 9.93 -11.16 5.56
N GLU A 90 11.03 -10.55 6.03
CA GLU A 90 12.21 -11.25 6.54
C GLU A 90 11.90 -12.03 7.81
N LEU A 91 11.16 -11.45 8.77
CA LEU A 91 10.69 -12.16 9.97
C LEU A 91 9.85 -13.40 9.62
N CYS A 92 8.98 -13.32 8.61
CA CYS A 92 8.25 -14.47 8.09
C CYS A 92 9.17 -15.51 7.41
N SER A 93 10.24 -15.08 6.75
CA SER A 93 11.19 -15.97 6.06
C SER A 93 12.24 -16.57 7.01
N LEU A 94 12.49 -15.97 8.17
CA LEU A 94 13.51 -16.36 9.15
C LEU A 94 12.98 -17.31 10.24
N GLN A 95 11.78 -17.85 10.10
CA GLN A 95 11.36 -19.01 10.90
C GLN A 95 11.82 -20.31 10.22
N PRO A 96 13.05 -20.77 10.52
CA PRO A 96 13.18 -22.13 10.99
C PRO A 96 13.85 -22.14 12.38
N PHE A 97 13.37 -23.04 13.23
CA PHE A 97 13.88 -23.42 14.55
C PHE A 97 13.35 -22.66 15.78
N LYS A 98 12.15 -23.09 16.19
CA LYS A 98 12.00 -23.63 17.56
C LYS A 98 12.78 -24.95 17.63
N ILE A 99 13.27 -25.33 18.82
CA ILE A 99 14.20 -26.43 19.18
C ILE A 99 15.57 -25.78 19.50
N LEU A 100 16.04 -25.67 20.75
CA LEU A 100 15.74 -26.39 21.99
C LEU A 100 15.91 -25.42 23.18
#